data_AF-A0A917DEZ5-F1
#
_entry.id   AF-A0A917DEZ5-F1
#
_cell.length_a   1.000
_cell.length_b   1.000
_cell.length_c   1.000
_cell.angle_alpha   90.00
_cell.angle_beta   90.00
_cell.angle_gamma   90.00
#
_symmetry.space_group_name_H-M   'P 1'
#
loop_
_entity.id
_entity.type
_entity.pdbx_description
1 polymer ?
#
loop_
_entity_poly.entity_id
_entity_poly.type
_entity_poly.pdbx_seq_one_letter_code
_entity_poly.pdbx_strand_id
1 'polypeptide(L)'
;MFSHVHLGANDVEKSRKFYDAIMGALGAGPGKFDAERNRYFWMHNGTMLIVGEPLDGETATPGNGVTIGFTVESEEMGHKWYQTACANGGVGIEEAPGVRTKMVGDLFLAYVRDPDGNKLCALKAMG
;
A
#
# COMPACT_ATOMS: atom_id res chain seq x y z
N MET A 1 -8.35 11.77 -6.16
CA MET A 1 -8.19 12.15 -7.58
C MET A 1 -6.85 11.61 -8.08
N PHE A 2 -6.77 10.31 -8.40
CA PHE A 2 -5.66 9.71 -9.14
C PHE A 2 -6.23 8.61 -10.03
N SER A 3 -5.77 8.50 -11.27
CA SER A 3 -6.18 7.41 -12.16
C SER A 3 -5.48 6.10 -11.75
N HIS A 4 -4.18 6.20 -11.46
CA HIS A 4 -3.38 5.08 -11.00
C HIS A 4 -2.15 5.53 -10.20
N VAL A 5 -1.58 4.58 -9.47
CA VAL A 5 -0.28 4.67 -8.80
C VAL A 5 0.55 3.47 -9.26
N HIS A 6 1.83 3.69 -9.57
CA HIS A 6 2.77 2.63 -9.95
C HIS A 6 3.94 2.63 -8.98
N LEU A 7 4.23 1.47 -8.38
CA LEU A 7 5.38 1.26 -7.52
C LEU A 7 6.30 0.21 -8.14
N GLY A 8 7.61 0.45 -8.05
CA GLY A 8 8.61 -0.53 -8.46
C GLY A 8 8.72 -1.66 -7.44
N ALA A 9 8.97 -2.87 -7.92
CA ALA A 9 9.29 -4.04 -7.11
C ALA A 9 10.50 -4.79 -7.68
N ASN A 10 11.41 -5.24 -6.80
CA ASN A 10 12.56 -6.08 -7.17
C ASN A 10 12.26 -7.58 -7.15
N ASP A 11 11.19 -7.99 -6.43
CA ASP A 11 10.63 -9.35 -6.47
C ASP A 11 9.11 -9.24 -6.63
N VAL A 12 8.66 -9.39 -7.88
CA VAL A 12 7.25 -9.19 -8.26
C VAL A 12 6.32 -10.16 -7.53
N GLU A 13 6.75 -11.40 -7.29
CA GLU A 13 5.91 -12.40 -6.61
C GLU A 13 5.84 -12.18 -5.10
N LYS A 14 6.95 -11.77 -4.47
CA LYS A 14 6.95 -11.35 -3.07
C LYS A 14 6.07 -10.13 -2.86
N SER A 15 6.19 -9.13 -3.74
CA SER A 15 5.36 -7.93 -3.69
C SER A 15 3.91 -8.24 -3.99
N ARG A 16 3.59 -9.14 -4.95
CA ARG A 16 2.22 -9.62 -5.17
C ARG A 16 1.59 -10.20 -3.91
N LYS A 17 2.28 -11.13 -3.21
CA LYS A 17 1.75 -11.73 -1.98
C LYS A 17 1.43 -10.67 -0.92
N PHE A 18 2.32 -9.70 -0.75
CA PHE A 18 2.12 -8.58 0.16
C PHE A 18 0.90 -7.72 -0.25
N TYR A 19 0.85 -7.28 -1.51
CA TYR A 19 -0.21 -6.41 -2.01
C TYR A 19 -1.58 -7.12 -2.08
N ASP A 20 -1.63 -8.41 -2.42
CA ASP A 20 -2.86 -9.21 -2.35
C ASP A 20 -3.43 -9.24 -0.93
N ALA A 21 -2.57 -9.38 0.08
CA ALA A 21 -3.01 -9.44 1.47
C ALA A 21 -3.59 -8.09 1.94
N ILE A 22 -2.87 -6.98 1.72
CA ILE A 22 -3.31 -5.67 2.20
C ILE A 22 -4.50 -5.15 1.39
N MET A 23 -4.56 -5.42 0.07
CA MET A 23 -5.71 -5.07 -0.76
C MET A 23 -6.92 -5.91 -0.37
N GLY A 24 -6.72 -7.19 -0.03
CA GLY A 24 -7.77 -8.05 0.53
C GLY A 24 -8.38 -7.51 1.82
N ALA A 25 -7.57 -6.88 2.69
CA ALA A 25 -8.06 -6.22 3.90
C ALA A 25 -8.95 -5.00 3.60
N LEU A 26 -8.81 -4.39 2.42
CA LEU A 26 -9.66 -3.30 1.91
C LEU A 26 -10.86 -3.80 1.09
N GLY A 27 -11.04 -5.12 0.95
CA GLY A 27 -12.07 -5.70 0.10
C GLY A 27 -11.74 -5.67 -1.39
N ALA A 28 -10.47 -5.55 -1.76
CA ALA A 28 -9.98 -5.60 -3.13
C ALA A 28 -9.15 -6.86 -3.42
N GLY A 29 -8.94 -7.16 -4.71
CA GLY A 29 -8.06 -8.24 -5.17
C GLY A 29 -8.76 -9.56 -5.51
N PRO A 30 -7.97 -10.61 -5.85
CA PRO A 30 -6.51 -10.61 -5.99
C PRO A 30 -6.04 -9.80 -7.21
N GLY A 31 -4.74 -9.53 -7.26
CA GLY A 31 -4.09 -8.79 -8.34
C GLY A 31 -4.17 -9.55 -9.67
N LYS A 32 -4.30 -8.81 -10.78
CA LYS A 32 -4.28 -9.36 -12.13
C LYS A 32 -2.87 -9.26 -12.72
N PHE A 33 -2.34 -10.37 -13.19
CA PHE A 33 -1.00 -10.43 -13.79
C PHE A 33 -1.00 -9.92 -15.23
N ASP A 34 0.00 -9.11 -15.57
CA ASP A 34 0.37 -8.71 -16.93
C ASP A 34 1.73 -9.33 -17.26
N ALA A 35 1.68 -10.40 -18.05
CA ALA A 35 2.85 -11.16 -18.44
C ALA A 35 3.78 -10.40 -19.39
N GLU A 36 3.29 -9.39 -20.12
CA GLU A 36 4.10 -8.62 -21.07
C GLU A 36 5.10 -7.71 -20.36
N ARG A 37 4.75 -7.26 -19.15
CA ARG A 37 5.51 -6.27 -18.38
C ARG A 37 5.87 -6.76 -16.97
N ASN A 38 5.70 -8.05 -16.69
CA ASN A 38 5.97 -8.70 -15.41
C ASN A 38 5.47 -7.88 -14.20
N ARG A 39 4.16 -7.61 -14.15
CA ARG A 39 3.58 -6.74 -13.12
C ARG A 39 2.15 -7.14 -12.78
N TYR A 40 1.68 -6.67 -11.62
CA TYR A 40 0.33 -6.91 -11.12
C TYR A 40 -0.48 -5.63 -11.00
N PHE A 41 -1.80 -5.78 -11.14
CA PHE A 41 -2.77 -4.71 -11.08
C PHE A 41 -3.86 -4.99 -10.05
N TRP A 42 -4.15 -4.02 -9.19
CA TRP A 42 -5.30 -4.04 -8.29
C TRP A 42 -6.21 -2.86 -8.60
N MET A 43 -7.48 -3.16 -8.87
CA MET A 43 -8.53 -2.16 -9.07
C MET A 43 -9.36 -2.06 -7.80
N HIS A 44 -9.54 -0.85 -7.28
CA HIS A 44 -10.41 -0.61 -6.13
C HIS A 44 -10.99 0.79 -6.19
N ASN A 45 -12.31 0.91 -6.03
CA ASN A 45 -13.04 2.19 -6.00
C ASN A 45 -12.68 3.17 -7.13
N GLY A 46 -12.48 2.65 -8.35
CA GLY A 46 -12.18 3.45 -9.53
C GLY A 46 -10.71 3.91 -9.66
N THR A 47 -9.82 3.50 -8.76
CA THR A 47 -8.38 3.75 -8.84
C THR A 47 -7.61 2.43 -9.01
N MET A 48 -6.46 2.52 -9.67
CA MET A 48 -5.60 1.38 -9.96
C MET A 48 -4.25 1.47 -9.23
N LEU A 49 -3.84 0.39 -8.59
CA LEU A 49 -2.47 0.21 -8.12
C LEU A 49 -1.76 -0.77 -9.06
N ILE A 50 -0.56 -0.40 -9.50
CA ILE A 50 0.33 -1.21 -10.34
C ILE A 50 1.61 -1.46 -9.55
N VAL A 51 2.08 -2.71 -9.53
CA VAL A 51 3.35 -3.08 -8.91
C VAL A 51 4.10 -4.03 -9.82
N GLY A 52 5.35 -3.70 -10.16
CA GLY A 52 6.17 -4.51 -11.06
C GLY A 52 7.57 -3.96 -11.24
N GLU A 53 8.33 -4.59 -12.13
CA GLU A 53 9.71 -4.19 -12.41
C GLU A 53 9.79 -2.78 -13.04
N PRO A 54 10.80 -1.97 -12.70
CA PRO A 54 11.06 -0.71 -13.38
C PRO A 54 11.29 -0.89 -14.87
N LEU A 55 10.68 -0.03 -15.70
CA LEU A 55 10.73 -0.15 -17.16
C LEU A 55 12.10 0.16 -17.78
N ASP A 56 12.95 0.88 -17.05
CA ASP A 56 14.33 1.17 -17.44
C ASP A 56 15.30 0.03 -17.10
N GLY A 57 14.83 -1.00 -16.37
CA GLY A 57 15.62 -2.16 -15.97
C GLY A 57 16.52 -1.91 -14.75
N GLU A 58 16.47 -0.74 -14.15
CA GLU A 58 17.24 -0.44 -12.93
C GLU A 58 16.56 -1.03 -11.68
N THR A 59 17.31 -1.08 -10.57
CA THR A 59 16.77 -1.56 -9.29
C THR A 59 15.63 -0.66 -8.82
N ALA A 60 14.50 -1.26 -8.41
CA ALA A 60 13.40 -0.51 -7.82
C ALA A 60 13.86 0.10 -6.49
N THR A 61 13.62 1.41 -6.34
CA THR A 61 13.98 2.16 -5.13
C THR A 61 12.79 2.95 -4.61
N PRO A 62 12.65 3.07 -3.27
CA PRO A 62 11.62 3.91 -2.70
C PRO A 62 11.99 5.39 -2.84
N GLY A 63 11.05 6.21 -3.29
CA GLY A 63 11.22 7.66 -3.33
C GLY A 63 11.24 8.27 -1.92
N ASN A 64 12.29 9.02 -1.57
CA ASN A 64 12.32 9.75 -0.32
C ASN A 64 11.24 10.85 -0.30
N GLY A 65 10.41 10.86 0.74
CA GLY A 65 9.25 11.76 0.86
C GLY A 65 7.96 11.24 0.19
N VAL A 66 8.02 10.16 -0.58
CA VAL A 66 6.82 9.54 -1.18
C VAL A 66 6.05 8.79 -0.10
N THR A 67 4.72 8.90 -0.12
CA THR A 67 3.81 8.11 0.72
C THR A 67 2.52 7.85 -0.04
N ILE A 68 2.14 6.59 -0.16
CA ILE A 68 0.86 6.19 -0.77
C ILE A 68 -0.16 5.91 0.32
N GLY A 69 -1.22 6.71 0.36
CA GLY A 69 -2.31 6.57 1.33
C GLY A 69 -3.46 5.73 0.78
N PHE A 70 -3.87 4.71 1.53
CA PHE A 70 -5.05 3.90 1.32
C PHE A 70 -6.15 4.35 2.28
N THR A 71 -7.32 4.69 1.74
CA THR A 71 -8.47 5.02 2.58
C THR A 71 -9.01 3.76 3.23
N VAL A 72 -9.23 3.80 4.54
CA VAL A 72 -9.93 2.74 5.28
C VAL A 72 -11.26 3.27 5.84
N GLU A 73 -12.24 2.38 5.98
CA GLU A 73 -13.59 2.77 6.39
C GLU A 73 -13.74 2.89 7.91
N SER A 74 -12.91 2.18 8.68
CA SER A 74 -12.92 2.16 10.14
C SER A 74 -11.50 2.06 10.74
N GLU A 75 -11.36 2.42 12.01
CA GLU A 75 -10.11 2.21 12.77
C GLU A 75 -9.75 0.72 12.84
N GLU A 76 -10.75 -0.15 13.01
CA GLU A 76 -10.57 -1.60 13.02
C GLU A 76 -10.02 -2.11 11.68
N MET A 77 -10.54 -1.61 10.56
CA MET A 77 -9.99 -1.92 9.23
C MET A 77 -8.54 -1.42 9.11
N GLY A 78 -8.24 -0.23 9.63
CA GLY A 78 -6.87 0.31 9.64
C GLY A 78 -5.90 -0.55 10.47
N HIS A 79 -6.31 -1.00 11.66
CA HIS A 79 -5.53 -1.93 12.48
C HIS A 79 -5.33 -3.27 11.79
N LYS A 80 -6.40 -3.84 11.21
CA LYS A 80 -6.33 -5.10 10.47
C LYS A 80 -5.40 -4.98 9.26
N TRP A 81 -5.49 -3.89 8.52
CA TRP A 81 -4.62 -3.60 7.38
C TRP A 81 -3.15 -3.56 7.81
N TYR A 82 -2.84 -2.85 8.89
CA TYR A 82 -1.47 -2.78 9.43
C TYR A 82 -0.94 -4.15 9.88
N GLN A 83 -1.73 -4.91 10.63
CA GLN A 83 -1.36 -6.26 11.07
C GLN A 83 -1.13 -7.20 9.89
N THR A 84 -2.02 -7.13 8.89
CA THR A 84 -1.92 -7.91 7.64
C THR A 84 -0.65 -7.57 6.88
N ALA A 85 -0.34 -6.28 6.74
CA ALA A 85 0.88 -5.83 6.10
C ALA A 85 2.14 -6.39 6.78
N CYS A 86 2.24 -6.24 8.11
CA CYS A 86 3.36 -6.75 8.88
C CYS A 86 3.50 -8.28 8.80
N ALA A 87 2.38 -9.02 8.82
CA ALA A 87 2.38 -10.48 8.71
C ALA A 87 2.82 -10.99 7.33
N ASN A 88 2.74 -10.16 6.28
CA ASN A 88 3.03 -10.54 4.90
C ASN A 88 4.30 -9.87 4.35
N GLY A 89 5.24 -9.53 5.23
CA GLY A 89 6.58 -9.04 4.86
C GLY A 89 6.72 -7.52 4.79
N GLY A 90 5.70 -6.77 5.16
CA GLY A 90 5.83 -5.34 5.43
C GLY A 90 6.49 -5.06 6.77
N VAL A 91 6.99 -3.85 6.94
CA VAL A 91 7.64 -3.40 8.18
C VAL A 91 6.88 -2.18 8.71
N GLY A 92 6.33 -2.30 9.92
CA GLY A 92 5.74 -1.18 10.64
C GLY A 92 6.77 -0.07 10.91
N ILE A 93 6.37 1.18 10.70
CA ILE A 93 7.25 2.35 10.87
C ILE A 93 6.52 3.48 11.59
N GLU A 94 7.30 4.45 12.10
CA GLU A 94 6.81 5.57 12.93
C GLU A 94 6.15 5.11 14.25
N GLU A 95 5.22 5.92 14.76
CA GLU A 95 4.36 5.60 15.89
C GLU A 95 3.37 4.49 15.52
N ALA A 96 2.90 3.76 16.54
CA ALA A 96 1.90 2.71 16.39
C ALA A 96 0.61 3.22 15.70
N PRO A 97 -0.18 2.33 15.07
CA PRO A 97 -1.47 2.68 14.50
C PRO A 97 -2.38 3.35 15.53
N GLY A 98 -3.02 4.47 15.15
CA GLY A 98 -3.95 5.16 16.02
C GLY A 98 -4.35 6.54 15.52
N VAL A 99 -5.26 7.18 16.27
CA VAL A 99 -5.75 8.53 15.98
C VAL A 99 -4.71 9.57 16.36
N ARG A 100 -4.44 10.50 15.44
CA ARG A 100 -3.52 11.63 15.63
C ARG A 100 -4.23 12.92 15.24
N THR A 101 -4.21 13.92 16.13
CA THR A 101 -4.69 15.27 15.81
C THR A 101 -3.68 15.99 14.93
N LYS A 102 -4.11 16.39 13.74
CA LYS A 102 -3.31 17.13 12.76
C LYS A 102 -4.02 18.42 12.35
N MET A 103 -3.34 19.28 11.60
CA MET A 103 -3.92 20.54 11.10
C MET A 103 -5.22 20.34 10.30
N VAL A 104 -5.36 19.17 9.67
CA VAL A 104 -6.52 18.80 8.83
C VAL A 104 -7.62 18.06 9.59
N GLY A 105 -7.51 17.94 10.92
CA GLY A 105 -8.44 17.21 11.79
C GLY A 105 -7.82 15.97 12.42
N ASP A 106 -8.66 15.21 13.13
CA ASP A 106 -8.28 13.92 13.70
C ASP A 106 -8.25 12.86 12.59
N LEU A 107 -7.13 12.14 12.51
CA LEU A 107 -6.93 11.09 11.51
C LEU A 107 -6.48 9.82 12.21
N PHE A 108 -7.12 8.69 11.93
CA PHE A 108 -6.50 7.39 12.15
C PHE A 108 -5.41 7.19 11.11
N LEU A 109 -4.20 6.82 11.55
CA LEU A 109 -3.05 6.59 10.70
C LEU A 109 -2.32 5.31 11.10
N ALA A 110 -1.89 4.53 10.11
CA ALA A 110 -0.99 3.41 10.28
C ALA A 110 0.01 3.34 9.13
N TYR A 111 1.31 3.27 9.42
CA TYR A 111 2.36 3.34 8.40
C TYR A 111 3.18 2.06 8.34
N VAL A 112 3.45 1.61 7.12
CA VAL A 112 4.34 0.47 6.85
C VAL A 112 5.26 0.78 5.67
N ARG A 113 6.35 0.04 5.56
CA ARG A 113 7.07 -0.14 4.30
C ARG A 113 6.69 -1.47 3.68
N ASP A 114 6.50 -1.48 2.37
CA ASP A 114 6.36 -2.72 1.60
C ASP A 114 7.72 -3.46 1.49
N PRO A 115 7.77 -4.65 0.86
CA PRO A 115 9.01 -5.42 0.70
C PRO A 115 10.18 -4.71 0.02
N ASP A 116 9.90 -3.69 -0.80
CA ASP A 116 10.87 -2.89 -1.54
C ASP A 116 11.14 -1.52 -0.89
N GLY A 117 10.54 -1.28 0.28
CA GLY A 117 10.75 -0.08 1.07
C GLY A 117 9.82 1.09 0.75
N ASN A 118 8.86 0.93 -0.18
CA ASN A 118 7.87 1.97 -0.50
C ASN A 118 7.03 2.26 0.74
N LYS A 119 6.88 3.55 1.08
CA LYS A 119 6.14 3.96 2.27
C LYS A 119 4.64 4.01 1.97
N LEU A 120 3.88 3.23 2.72
CA LEU A 120 2.43 3.11 2.61
C LEU A 120 1.75 3.58 3.91
N CYS A 121 0.50 4.03 3.79
CA CYS A 121 -0.30 4.51 4.90
C CYS A 121 -1.74 4.01 4.78
N ALA A 122 -2.31 3.47 5.86
CA ALA A 122 -3.77 3.41 6.01
C ALA A 122 -4.26 4.69 6.70
N LEU A 123 -5.24 5.35 6.10
CA LEU A 123 -5.77 6.64 6.57
C LEU A 123 -7.29 6.59 6.67
N LYS A 124 -7.81 7.09 7.79
CA LYS A 124 -9.22 7.46 7.94
C LYS A 124 -9.32 8.84 8.56
N ALA A 125 -10.07 9.73 7.91
CA ALA A 125 -10.50 10.96 8.56
C ALA A 125 -11.57 10.65 9.60
N MET A 126 -11.42 11.22 10.80
CA MET A 126 -12.39 11.08 11.87
C MET A 126 -13.44 12.18 11.72
N GLY A 127 -14.68 11.77 11.47
CA GLY A 127 -15.84 12.63 11.23
C GLY A 127 -17.11 11.81 11.15
#